data_AF-A0A0Q5WCT5-F1
#
_entry.id   AF-A0A0Q5WCT5-F1
#
_cell.length_a   1.000
_cell.length_b   1.000
_cell.length_c   1.000
_cell.angle_alpha   90.00
_cell.angle_beta   90.00
_cell.angle_gamma   90.00
#
_symmetry.space_group_name_H-M   'P 1'
#
loop_
_entity.id
_entity.type
_entity.pdbx_description
1 polymer ?
#
loop_
_entity_poly.entity_id
_entity_poly.type
_entity_poly.pdbx_seq_one_letter_code
_entity_poly.pdbx_strand_id
1 'polypeptide(L)'
;MGPVSRVRTAVLPATVLPATVLLVTVLLGGTACTQQVSGSASPGATTAAATSAPPSTPVPTPSPTAAPAPATPTAPAQRLDAGPVADGAAATVSGTGPATVTYGVGAFALVTALDCTACTADGVLTEPGRSTPLVGGVAPWSGQGLTNVTDDGTVAGELWVLAQGPWTLTLSSWNDLPPTHGPQTVTGSAVIRLADAAPVFRFDWAPAAPGDELWARAYSNPAPEEMRVFGNTEAYSTVVETPMPGVLAVRTSGTWTVTPGG
;
A
#
# COMPACT_ATOMS: atom_id res chain seq x y z
N MET A 1 -19.34 -56.57 24.70
CA MET A 1 -17.96 -56.62 24.17
C MET A 1 -17.74 -55.36 23.33
N GLY A 2 -16.66 -54.61 23.59
CA GLY A 2 -16.17 -53.50 22.73
C GLY A 2 -16.48 -52.08 23.24
N PRO A 3 -15.55 -51.10 23.13
CA PRO A 3 -15.09 -50.36 24.30
C PRO A 3 -15.53 -48.89 24.41
N VAL A 4 -15.46 -48.42 25.66
CA VAL A 4 -15.68 -47.06 26.16
C VAL A 4 -14.50 -46.16 25.78
N SER A 5 -14.75 -45.10 25.00
CA SER A 5 -13.77 -44.05 24.70
C SER A 5 -13.56 -43.15 25.93
N ARG A 6 -12.33 -43.12 26.42
CA ARG A 6 -11.88 -42.25 27.52
C ARG A 6 -11.52 -40.87 26.96
N VAL A 7 -12.17 -39.84 27.49
CA VAL A 7 -11.80 -38.44 27.34
C VAL A 7 -10.47 -38.20 28.08
N ARG A 8 -9.44 -37.74 27.37
CA ARG A 8 -8.19 -37.26 27.98
C ARG A 8 -8.28 -35.74 28.12
N THR A 9 -8.51 -35.28 29.34
CA THR A 9 -8.37 -33.87 29.73
C THR A 9 -6.88 -33.57 29.88
N ALA A 10 -6.33 -32.74 29.00
CA ALA A 10 -4.97 -32.23 29.14
C ALA A 10 -4.99 -30.98 30.05
N VAL A 11 -4.37 -31.09 31.22
CA VAL A 11 -4.09 -29.96 32.11
C VAL A 11 -2.77 -29.34 31.66
N LEU A 12 -2.80 -28.11 31.16
CA LEU A 12 -1.61 -27.32 30.87
C LEU A 12 -1.20 -26.52 32.12
N PRO A 13 0.09 -26.51 32.51
CA PRO A 13 0.57 -25.72 33.63
C PRO A 13 0.65 -24.23 33.28
N ALA A 14 0.13 -23.40 34.18
CA ALA A 14 0.29 -21.95 34.17
C ALA A 14 1.77 -21.60 34.30
N THR A 15 2.33 -20.93 33.30
CA THR A 15 3.68 -20.38 33.35
C THR A 15 3.59 -18.88 33.59
N VAL A 16 4.01 -18.47 34.78
CA VAL A 16 4.08 -17.08 35.23
C VAL A 16 5.33 -16.45 34.64
N LEU A 17 5.20 -15.38 33.85
CA LEU A 17 6.32 -14.55 33.39
C LEU A 17 6.38 -13.27 34.25
N PRO A 18 7.56 -12.92 34.79
CA PRO A 18 7.72 -11.67 35.55
C PRO A 18 7.81 -10.45 34.63
N ALA A 19 6.99 -9.45 34.92
CA ALA A 19 7.04 -8.13 34.34
C ALA A 19 8.36 -7.42 34.74
N THR A 20 9.19 -7.07 33.76
CA THR A 20 10.35 -6.21 33.98
C THR A 20 9.97 -4.79 33.55
N VAL A 21 9.64 -3.96 34.54
CA VAL A 21 9.38 -2.52 34.35
C VAL A 21 10.73 -1.81 34.28
N LEU A 22 11.13 -1.37 33.09
CA LEU A 22 12.27 -0.47 32.90
C LEU A 22 11.76 0.97 32.89
N LEU A 23 11.93 1.65 34.03
CA LEU A 23 11.68 3.07 34.20
C LEU A 23 12.92 3.84 33.71
N VAL A 24 12.84 4.53 32.57
CA VAL A 24 13.89 5.47 32.14
C VAL A 24 13.34 6.88 32.11
N THR A 25 13.89 7.67 33.02
CA THR A 25 13.69 9.08 33.29
C THR A 25 14.17 9.93 32.12
N VAL A 26 13.30 10.76 31.53
CA VAL A 26 13.72 11.87 30.66
C VAL A 26 13.52 13.18 31.41
N LEU A 27 14.65 13.88 31.59
CA LEU A 27 14.80 15.12 32.34
C LEU A 27 13.98 16.26 31.72
N LEU A 28 13.20 16.93 32.58
CA LEU A 28 12.75 18.30 32.36
C LEU A 28 13.93 19.25 32.60
N GLY A 29 14.36 19.94 31.53
CA GLY A 29 15.30 21.05 31.60
C GLY A 29 14.71 22.27 30.91
N GLY A 30 13.81 22.98 31.62
CA GLY A 30 13.35 24.30 31.20
C GLY A 30 14.49 25.31 31.35
N THR A 31 14.74 26.09 30.30
CA THR A 31 15.50 27.33 30.40
C THR A 31 14.75 28.41 29.63
N ALA A 32 14.13 29.30 30.40
CA ALA A 32 13.62 30.57 29.93
C ALA A 32 14.81 31.50 29.63
N CYS A 33 14.81 32.14 28.47
CA CYS A 33 15.48 33.41 28.25
C CYS A 33 14.57 34.32 27.43
N THR A 34 14.01 35.28 28.14
CA THR A 34 13.40 36.52 27.66
C THR A 34 14.43 37.45 27.02
N GLN A 35 13.91 38.47 26.31
CA GLN A 35 14.54 39.71 25.82
C GLN A 35 15.09 39.61 24.37
N GLN A 36 14.92 40.60 23.48
CA GLN A 36 14.79 42.03 23.71
C GLN A 36 14.20 42.71 22.46
N VAL A 37 13.15 43.51 22.66
CA VAL A 37 12.63 44.48 21.67
C VAL A 37 13.32 45.81 21.94
N SER A 38 14.04 46.34 20.94
CA SER A 38 14.48 47.73 20.79
C SER A 38 15.09 47.79 19.37
N GLY A 39 14.56 48.51 18.38
CA GLY A 39 14.10 49.89 18.41
C GLY A 39 15.21 50.75 17.80
N SER A 40 14.99 51.34 16.62
CA SER A 40 15.46 52.69 16.23
C SER A 40 15.24 52.96 14.75
N ALA A 41 14.65 54.12 14.51
CA ALA A 41 14.39 54.73 13.21
C ALA A 41 15.68 55.11 12.47
N SER A 42 15.58 55.23 11.15
CA SER A 42 16.28 56.31 10.44
C SER A 42 15.55 56.71 9.15
N PRO A 43 15.36 58.01 8.89
CA PRO A 43 14.75 58.56 7.69
C PRO A 43 15.80 58.82 6.59
N GLY A 44 15.40 58.69 5.33
CA GLY A 44 16.28 58.98 4.20
C GLY A 44 15.58 58.85 2.87
N ALA A 45 14.61 59.72 2.61
CA ALA A 45 14.07 59.91 1.26
C ALA A 45 15.19 60.46 0.37
N THR A 46 15.61 59.68 -0.62
CA THR A 46 16.42 60.16 -1.74
C THR A 46 15.64 59.90 -3.03
N THR A 47 15.06 60.97 -3.56
CA THR A 47 14.39 60.99 -4.86
C THR A 47 15.44 60.95 -5.96
N ALA A 48 15.63 59.79 -6.58
CA ALA A 48 16.34 59.66 -7.85
C ALA A 48 15.30 59.61 -8.98
N ALA A 49 15.30 60.64 -9.84
CA ALA A 49 14.52 60.65 -11.06
C ALA A 49 15.08 59.57 -12.02
N ALA A 50 14.32 58.51 -12.25
CA ALA A 50 14.64 57.49 -13.25
C ALA A 50 14.06 57.91 -14.61
N THR A 51 14.95 58.14 -15.56
CA THR A 51 14.66 58.29 -16.98
C THR A 51 13.86 57.10 -17.50
N SER A 52 12.65 57.35 -17.99
CA SER A 52 11.77 56.33 -18.57
C SER A 52 12.36 55.77 -19.86
N ALA A 53 12.79 54.51 -19.84
CA ALA A 53 13.15 53.76 -21.04
C ALA A 53 11.88 53.40 -21.85
N PRO A 54 11.97 53.32 -23.19
CA PRO A 54 10.83 52.98 -24.04
C PRO A 54 10.28 51.58 -23.71
N PRO A 55 8.96 51.36 -23.85
CA PRO A 55 8.33 50.08 -23.56
C PRO A 55 8.88 49.00 -24.50
N SER A 56 9.60 48.03 -23.93
CA SER A 56 9.99 46.80 -24.61
C SER A 56 8.75 45.95 -24.85
N THR A 57 8.41 45.72 -26.12
CA THR A 57 7.36 44.78 -26.54
C THR A 57 7.61 43.41 -25.90
N PRO A 58 6.65 42.83 -25.15
CA PRO A 58 6.85 41.51 -24.58
C PRO A 58 7.02 40.49 -25.70
N VAL A 59 8.16 39.80 -25.71
CA VAL A 59 8.39 38.64 -26.57
C VAL A 59 7.37 37.57 -26.16
N PRO A 60 6.56 37.03 -27.09
CA PRO A 60 5.62 35.97 -26.76
C PRO A 60 6.39 34.78 -26.18
N THR A 61 6.14 34.47 -24.92
CA THR A 61 6.64 33.25 -24.29
C THR A 61 6.06 32.06 -25.07
N PRO A 62 6.89 31.13 -25.57
CA PRO A 62 6.38 29.94 -26.23
C PRO A 62 5.47 29.20 -25.26
N SER A 63 4.22 28.98 -25.66
CA SER A 63 3.28 28.18 -24.89
C SER A 63 3.86 26.76 -24.74
N PRO A 64 3.92 26.18 -23.54
CA PRO A 64 4.47 24.85 -23.35
C PRO A 64 3.67 23.86 -24.20
N THR A 65 4.36 23.14 -25.09
CA THR A 65 3.80 22.03 -25.85
C THR A 65 3.28 21.01 -24.84
N ALA A 66 1.98 20.68 -24.93
CA ALA A 66 1.38 19.66 -24.07
C ALA A 66 2.17 18.36 -24.21
N ALA A 67 2.58 17.79 -23.09
CA ALA A 67 3.23 16.49 -23.06
C ALA A 67 2.28 15.43 -23.67
N PRO A 68 2.80 14.46 -24.46
CA PRO A 68 1.99 13.37 -24.96
C PRO A 68 1.26 12.67 -23.81
N ALA A 69 -0.03 12.36 -24.01
CA ALA A 69 -0.78 11.58 -23.03
C ALA A 69 -0.10 10.21 -22.79
N PRO A 70 -0.06 9.70 -21.55
CA PRO A 70 0.46 8.36 -21.27
C PRO A 70 -0.30 7.32 -22.11
N ALA A 71 0.44 6.44 -22.79
CA ALA A 71 -0.19 5.35 -23.54
C ALA A 71 -0.85 4.37 -22.57
N THR A 72 -2.12 4.06 -22.80
CA THR A 72 -2.80 2.97 -22.09
C THR A 72 -2.07 1.66 -22.37
N PRO A 73 -1.74 0.84 -21.35
CA PRO A 73 -1.13 -0.46 -21.57
C PRO A 73 -2.01 -1.30 -22.51
N THR A 74 -1.37 -1.98 -23.46
CA THR A 74 -2.02 -2.91 -24.37
C THR A 74 -1.92 -4.32 -23.82
N ALA A 75 -2.95 -5.13 -24.02
CA ALA A 75 -2.96 -6.53 -23.59
C ALA A 75 -1.73 -7.30 -24.15
N PRO A 76 -0.96 -8.00 -23.31
CA PRO A 76 0.13 -8.87 -23.76
C PRO A 76 -0.37 -9.94 -24.74
N ALA A 77 0.46 -10.41 -25.68
CA ALA A 77 0.04 -11.43 -26.63
C ALA A 77 -0.02 -12.85 -26.01
N GLN A 78 0.91 -13.16 -25.10
CA GLN A 78 0.92 -14.43 -24.39
C GLN A 78 -0.31 -14.54 -23.48
N ARG A 79 -0.95 -15.70 -23.50
CA ARG A 79 -2.12 -16.02 -22.69
C ARG A 79 -1.79 -17.24 -21.82
N LEU A 80 -2.00 -17.13 -20.52
CA LEU A 80 -1.85 -18.22 -19.55
C LEU A 80 -3.15 -18.34 -18.75
N ASP A 81 -3.47 -19.54 -18.32
CA ASP A 81 -4.62 -19.81 -17.46
C ASP A 81 -4.13 -20.26 -16.09
N ALA A 82 -4.51 -19.54 -15.03
CA ALA A 82 -4.21 -19.94 -13.66
C ALA A 82 -5.18 -21.03 -13.16
N GLY A 83 -6.34 -21.19 -13.80
CA GLY A 83 -7.41 -22.07 -13.35
C GLY A 83 -8.36 -21.39 -12.34
N PRO A 84 -9.21 -22.17 -11.66
CA PRO A 84 -10.18 -21.64 -10.71
C PRO A 84 -9.54 -21.23 -9.37
N VAL A 85 -10.07 -20.18 -8.76
CA VAL A 85 -9.69 -19.69 -7.41
C VAL A 85 -10.93 -19.64 -6.53
N ALA A 86 -10.85 -20.20 -5.32
CA ALA A 86 -11.93 -20.17 -4.33
C ALA A 86 -11.37 -20.08 -2.89
N ASP A 87 -12.25 -19.88 -1.91
CA ASP A 87 -11.87 -19.99 -0.49
C ASP A 87 -11.22 -21.35 -0.20
N GLY A 88 -10.05 -21.33 0.43
CA GLY A 88 -9.25 -22.52 0.74
C GLY A 88 -8.57 -23.16 -0.49
N ALA A 89 -8.69 -22.58 -1.68
CA ALA A 89 -8.20 -23.13 -2.93
C ALA A 89 -7.53 -22.04 -3.79
N ALA A 90 -6.25 -21.80 -3.52
CA ALA A 90 -5.42 -20.89 -4.30
C ALA A 90 -5.04 -21.48 -5.67
N ALA A 91 -4.83 -20.60 -6.66
CA ALA A 91 -4.27 -20.95 -7.96
C ALA A 91 -2.88 -20.34 -8.12
N THR A 92 -2.00 -21.00 -8.87
CA THR A 92 -0.66 -20.49 -9.16
C THR A 92 -0.29 -20.76 -10.60
N VAL A 93 0.31 -19.76 -11.25
CA VAL A 93 0.79 -19.83 -12.62
C VAL A 93 2.15 -19.16 -12.73
N SER A 94 3.03 -19.73 -13.55
CA SER A 94 4.35 -19.16 -13.82
C SER A 94 4.49 -18.83 -15.29
N GLY A 95 5.29 -17.82 -15.59
CA GLY A 95 5.55 -17.39 -16.96
C GLY A 95 6.90 -16.72 -17.10
N THR A 96 7.16 -16.20 -18.30
CA THR A 96 8.35 -15.41 -18.60
C THR A 96 7.94 -14.29 -19.56
N GLY A 97 8.38 -13.06 -19.26
CA GLY A 97 7.99 -11.88 -20.03
C GLY A 97 6.52 -11.48 -19.83
N PRO A 98 6.01 -10.54 -20.64
CA PRO A 98 4.65 -10.05 -20.50
C PRO A 98 3.59 -11.10 -20.86
N ALA A 99 2.58 -11.27 -20.02
CA ALA A 99 1.49 -12.22 -20.26
C ALA A 99 0.14 -11.72 -19.75
N THR A 100 -0.93 -12.14 -20.40
CA THR A 100 -2.29 -12.07 -19.90
C THR A 100 -2.60 -13.37 -19.18
N VAL A 101 -3.03 -13.27 -17.93
CA VAL A 101 -3.42 -14.40 -17.08
C VAL A 101 -4.92 -14.37 -16.88
N THR A 102 -5.61 -15.41 -17.31
CA THR A 102 -7.03 -15.64 -17.01
C THR A 102 -7.18 -16.52 -15.79
N TYR A 103 -8.29 -16.38 -15.07
CA TYR A 103 -8.64 -17.24 -13.94
C TYR A 103 -10.16 -17.35 -13.78
N GLY A 104 -10.63 -18.50 -13.27
CA GLY A 104 -12.02 -18.70 -12.91
C GLY A 104 -12.30 -18.15 -11.51
N VAL A 105 -13.35 -17.35 -11.34
CA VAL A 105 -13.71 -16.77 -10.04
C VAL A 105 -14.71 -17.66 -9.31
N GLY A 106 -14.29 -18.24 -8.19
CA GLY A 106 -15.14 -18.86 -7.18
C GLY A 106 -15.13 -18.12 -5.84
N ALA A 107 -14.30 -17.08 -5.69
CA ALA A 107 -14.20 -16.24 -4.50
C ALA A 107 -14.28 -14.75 -4.85
N PHE A 108 -14.89 -13.99 -3.94
CA PHE A 108 -14.86 -12.54 -3.89
C PHE A 108 -13.53 -12.05 -3.28
N ALA A 109 -13.02 -10.90 -3.75
CA ALA A 109 -11.80 -10.25 -3.28
C ALA A 109 -10.56 -11.17 -3.27
N LEU A 110 -9.82 -11.15 -4.38
CA LEU A 110 -8.63 -11.97 -4.55
C LEU A 110 -7.36 -11.21 -4.19
N VAL A 111 -6.51 -11.85 -3.40
CA VAL A 111 -5.13 -11.44 -3.18
C VAL A 111 -4.30 -11.96 -4.34
N THR A 112 -3.60 -11.05 -5.01
CA THR A 112 -2.62 -11.37 -6.04
C THR A 112 -1.23 -11.28 -5.44
N ALA A 113 -0.44 -12.34 -5.44
CA ALA A 113 0.95 -12.32 -5.02
C ALA A 113 1.84 -12.60 -6.23
N LEU A 114 2.62 -11.60 -6.66
CA LEU A 114 3.56 -11.73 -7.77
C LEU A 114 4.98 -11.81 -7.22
N ASP A 115 5.65 -12.92 -7.52
CA ASP A 115 7.08 -13.10 -7.34
C ASP A 115 7.79 -12.83 -8.66
N CYS A 116 8.50 -11.71 -8.71
CA CYS A 116 9.34 -11.26 -9.82
C CYS A 116 10.81 -11.17 -9.38
N THR A 117 11.24 -11.99 -8.41
CA THR A 117 12.62 -11.96 -7.89
C THR A 117 13.66 -12.40 -8.93
N ALA A 118 13.24 -13.11 -9.97
CA ALA A 118 14.06 -13.48 -11.12
C ALA A 118 13.90 -12.53 -12.33
N CYS A 119 13.08 -11.48 -12.20
CA CYS A 119 12.88 -10.51 -13.27
C CYS A 119 14.12 -9.63 -13.48
N THR A 120 14.30 -9.15 -14.70
CA THR A 120 15.47 -8.38 -15.15
C THR A 120 15.18 -6.91 -15.39
N ALA A 121 13.91 -6.52 -15.38
CA ALA A 121 13.49 -5.13 -15.52
C ALA A 121 12.23 -4.88 -14.68
N ASP A 122 11.99 -3.61 -14.40
CA ASP A 122 10.80 -3.12 -13.72
C ASP A 122 9.54 -3.73 -14.31
N GLY A 123 8.57 -3.97 -13.45
CA GLY A 123 7.32 -4.59 -13.88
C GLY A 123 6.15 -4.18 -13.04
N VAL A 124 4.97 -4.47 -13.58
CA VAL A 124 3.70 -4.25 -12.90
C VAL A 124 2.75 -5.43 -13.11
N LEU A 125 1.90 -5.66 -12.13
CA LEU A 125 0.68 -6.45 -12.27
C LEU A 125 -0.50 -5.47 -12.35
N THR A 126 -1.31 -5.58 -13.38
CA THR A 126 -2.48 -4.72 -13.59
C THR A 126 -3.65 -5.51 -14.16
N GLU A 127 -4.76 -4.82 -14.39
CA GLU A 127 -5.97 -5.35 -15.00
C GLU A 127 -6.35 -4.50 -16.22
N PRO A 128 -7.10 -5.07 -17.17
CA PRO A 128 -7.67 -4.29 -18.26
C PRO A 128 -8.42 -3.05 -17.75
N GLY A 129 -8.15 -1.89 -18.36
CA GLY A 129 -8.87 -0.64 -18.07
C GLY A 129 -8.46 0.10 -16.79
N ARG A 130 -7.53 -0.44 -15.98
CA ARG A 130 -7.03 0.28 -14.80
C ARG A 130 -6.05 1.37 -15.18
N SER A 131 -6.23 2.54 -14.57
CA SER A 131 -5.25 3.64 -14.61
C SER A 131 -4.07 3.41 -13.67
N THR A 132 -4.22 2.52 -12.69
CA THR A 132 -3.32 2.34 -11.55
C THR A 132 -3.07 0.85 -11.35
N PRO A 133 -1.81 0.38 -11.45
CA PRO A 133 -1.49 -1.05 -11.31
C PRO A 133 -1.83 -1.56 -9.90
N LEU A 134 -2.12 -2.85 -9.80
CA LEU A 134 -2.36 -3.52 -8.52
C LEU A 134 -1.09 -3.50 -7.66
N VAL A 135 0.04 -3.88 -8.27
CA VAL A 135 1.35 -3.87 -7.64
C VAL A 135 2.43 -3.69 -8.71
N GLY A 136 3.59 -3.17 -8.34
CA GLY A 136 4.73 -2.98 -9.24
C GLY A 136 5.98 -2.63 -8.47
N GLY A 137 7.13 -2.75 -9.12
CA GLY A 137 8.42 -2.46 -8.51
C GLY A 137 9.58 -2.49 -9.49
N VAL A 138 10.73 -2.05 -8.99
CA VAL A 138 12.03 -2.14 -9.67
C VAL A 138 12.58 -3.55 -9.51
N ALA A 139 13.02 -4.19 -10.58
CA ALA A 139 13.55 -5.54 -10.50
C ALA A 139 14.88 -5.63 -9.72
N PRO A 140 15.10 -6.72 -8.95
CA PRO A 140 14.15 -7.79 -8.62
C PRO A 140 13.13 -7.35 -7.56
N TRP A 141 11.87 -7.78 -7.69
CA TRP A 141 10.82 -7.42 -6.72
C TRP A 141 9.77 -8.51 -6.52
N SER A 142 9.06 -8.42 -5.42
CA SER A 142 7.81 -9.16 -5.18
C SER A 142 6.83 -8.26 -4.45
N GLY A 143 5.55 -8.56 -4.56
CA GLY A 143 4.54 -7.79 -3.86
C GLY A 143 3.15 -8.38 -4.01
N GLN A 144 2.25 -7.90 -3.15
CA GLN A 144 0.86 -8.30 -3.18
C GLN A 144 -0.05 -7.13 -3.54
N GLY A 145 -1.18 -7.45 -4.15
CA GLY A 145 -2.26 -6.53 -4.48
C GLY A 145 -3.62 -7.19 -4.23
N LEU A 146 -4.68 -6.40 -4.33
CA LEU A 146 -6.05 -6.86 -4.12
C LEU A 146 -6.90 -6.50 -5.33
N THR A 147 -7.63 -7.48 -5.87
CA THR A 147 -8.55 -7.33 -7.00
C THR A 147 -9.93 -7.93 -6.69
N ASN A 148 -10.92 -7.67 -7.53
CA ASN A 148 -12.26 -8.25 -7.53
C ASN A 148 -12.99 -8.04 -6.19
N VAL A 149 -12.80 -6.86 -5.59
CA VAL A 149 -13.39 -6.45 -4.30
C VAL A 149 -14.78 -5.83 -4.48
N THR A 150 -15.30 -5.82 -5.70
CA THR A 150 -16.67 -5.43 -6.02
C THR A 150 -17.26 -6.53 -6.87
N ASP A 151 -18.39 -7.09 -6.44
CA ASP A 151 -19.12 -8.08 -7.22
C ASP A 151 -19.79 -7.35 -8.40
N ASP A 152 -19.13 -7.36 -9.55
CA ASP A 152 -19.69 -6.85 -10.81
C ASP A 152 -20.36 -7.96 -11.63
N GLY A 153 -20.46 -9.18 -11.09
CA GLY A 153 -21.08 -10.33 -11.74
C GLY A 153 -20.28 -10.89 -12.92
N THR A 154 -19.01 -10.55 -13.10
CA THR A 154 -18.18 -11.12 -14.17
C THR A 154 -17.57 -12.49 -13.80
N VAL A 155 -17.64 -13.43 -14.76
CA VAL A 155 -17.55 -14.90 -14.57
C VAL A 155 -16.12 -15.46 -14.75
N ALA A 156 -15.14 -14.61 -15.08
CA ALA A 156 -13.72 -14.93 -15.13
C ALA A 156 -12.95 -13.61 -15.11
N GLY A 157 -11.84 -13.56 -14.37
CA GLY A 157 -11.01 -12.36 -14.30
C GLY A 157 -9.77 -12.45 -15.19
N GLU A 158 -9.26 -11.28 -15.58
CA GLU A 158 -8.09 -11.14 -16.43
C GLU A 158 -7.07 -10.20 -15.77
N LEU A 159 -5.83 -10.67 -15.65
CA LEU A 159 -4.68 -9.88 -15.17
C LEU A 159 -3.63 -9.76 -16.27
N TRP A 160 -2.93 -8.64 -16.30
CA TRP A 160 -1.76 -8.44 -17.14
C TRP A 160 -0.51 -8.38 -16.27
N VAL A 161 0.38 -9.36 -16.45
CA VAL A 161 1.75 -9.31 -15.94
C VAL A 161 2.58 -8.60 -17.00
N LEU A 162 3.08 -7.40 -16.69
CA LEU A 162 3.96 -6.61 -17.54
C LEU A 162 5.35 -6.60 -16.90
N ALA A 163 6.10 -7.69 -17.06
CA ALA A 163 7.43 -7.86 -16.50
C ALA A 163 8.39 -8.49 -17.53
N GLN A 164 9.70 -8.37 -17.29
CA GLN A 164 10.73 -9.03 -18.08
C GLN A 164 11.46 -10.06 -17.23
N GLY A 165 11.60 -11.29 -17.74
CA GLY A 165 12.17 -12.42 -17.00
C GLY A 165 11.12 -13.35 -16.38
N PRO A 166 11.56 -14.40 -15.66
CA PRO A 166 10.67 -15.39 -15.05
C PRO A 166 9.92 -14.81 -13.84
N TRP A 167 8.67 -15.22 -13.69
CA TRP A 167 7.81 -14.81 -12.58
C TRP A 167 6.83 -15.92 -12.20
N THR A 168 6.30 -15.83 -10.98
CA THR A 168 5.21 -16.68 -10.48
C THR A 168 4.12 -15.82 -9.87
N LEU A 169 2.87 -16.03 -10.30
CA LEU A 169 1.68 -15.36 -9.79
C LEU A 169 0.82 -16.35 -9.02
N THR A 170 0.52 -16.04 -7.77
CA THR A 170 -0.44 -16.77 -6.94
C THR A 170 -1.68 -15.92 -6.72
N LEU A 171 -2.85 -16.54 -6.87
CA LEU A 171 -4.16 -15.97 -6.61
C LEU A 171 -4.81 -16.74 -5.47
N SER A 172 -5.25 -16.04 -4.42
CA SER A 172 -5.95 -16.65 -3.29
C SER A 172 -7.11 -15.78 -2.83
N SER A 173 -8.07 -16.36 -2.13
CA SER A 173 -9.09 -15.57 -1.46
C SER A 173 -8.48 -14.73 -0.34
N TRP A 174 -8.97 -13.50 -0.15
CA TRP A 174 -8.62 -12.71 1.02
C TRP A 174 -9.06 -13.36 2.36
N ASN A 175 -10.01 -14.30 2.33
CA ASN A 175 -10.48 -15.05 3.50
C ASN A 175 -9.42 -16.03 3.99
N ASP A 176 -8.51 -16.44 3.10
CA ASP A 176 -7.39 -17.33 3.39
C ASP A 176 -6.19 -16.59 4.00
N LEU A 177 -6.25 -15.24 4.07
CA LEU A 177 -5.20 -14.46 4.72
C LEU A 177 -5.13 -14.80 6.23
N PRO A 178 -3.93 -15.07 6.76
CA PRO A 178 -3.77 -15.28 8.19
C PRO A 178 -4.19 -14.01 8.94
N PRO A 179 -4.95 -14.13 10.03
CA PRO A 179 -5.28 -12.98 10.86
C PRO A 179 -4.01 -12.41 11.50
N THR A 180 -3.85 -11.10 11.42
CA THR A 180 -2.77 -10.35 12.09
C THR A 180 -3.33 -9.59 13.28
N HIS A 181 -2.54 -9.57 14.36
CA HIS A 181 -2.90 -8.96 15.64
C HIS A 181 -1.82 -7.99 16.10
N GLY A 182 -2.24 -6.90 16.74
CA GLY A 182 -1.35 -5.88 17.28
C GLY A 182 -0.54 -5.15 16.21
N PRO A 183 0.49 -4.38 16.61
CA PRO A 183 1.29 -3.59 15.68
C PRO A 183 2.03 -4.46 14.66
N GLN A 184 1.98 -4.05 13.38
CA GLN A 184 2.72 -4.69 12.29
C GLN A 184 3.62 -3.68 11.60
N THR A 185 4.77 -4.14 11.11
CA THR A 185 5.70 -3.35 10.27
C THR A 185 6.02 -4.16 9.03
N VAL A 186 5.82 -3.56 7.86
CA VAL A 186 5.96 -4.21 6.57
C VAL A 186 6.73 -3.31 5.62
N THR A 187 7.51 -3.89 4.71
CA THR A 187 8.19 -3.15 3.63
C THR A 187 7.67 -3.62 2.28
N GLY A 188 7.42 -2.67 1.38
CA GLY A 188 6.86 -2.92 0.07
C GLY A 188 5.35 -3.08 0.07
N SER A 189 4.84 -3.53 -1.07
CA SER A 189 3.41 -3.71 -1.31
C SER A 189 2.92 -5.03 -0.75
N ALA A 190 1.89 -5.00 0.09
CA ALA A 190 1.34 -6.18 0.74
C ALA A 190 -0.16 -6.05 1.01
N VAL A 191 -0.82 -7.20 1.23
CA VAL A 191 -2.20 -7.27 1.69
C VAL A 191 -2.24 -8.04 3.01
N ILE A 192 -2.77 -7.42 4.06
CA ILE A 192 -2.86 -8.04 5.38
C ILE A 192 -4.30 -8.04 5.90
N ARG A 193 -4.64 -9.06 6.68
CA ARG A 193 -5.93 -9.15 7.37
C ARG A 193 -5.77 -8.69 8.82
N LEU A 194 -6.39 -7.57 9.16
CA LEU A 194 -6.40 -7.02 10.51
C LEU A 194 -7.55 -7.67 11.30
N ALA A 195 -7.22 -8.37 12.39
CA ALA A 195 -8.18 -9.16 13.16
C ALA A 195 -8.61 -8.50 14.47
N ASP A 196 -7.93 -7.45 14.91
CA ASP A 196 -8.28 -6.74 16.13
C ASP A 196 -9.58 -5.94 15.99
N ALA A 197 -10.42 -5.93 17.03
CA ALA A 197 -11.76 -5.35 16.97
C ALA A 197 -11.80 -3.81 17.09
N ALA A 198 -10.66 -3.13 17.20
CA ALA A 198 -10.62 -1.69 17.31
C ALA A 198 -11.13 -1.05 16.00
N PRO A 199 -12.11 -0.12 16.04
CA PRO A 199 -12.68 0.47 14.82
C PRO A 199 -11.75 1.51 14.16
N VAL A 200 -10.53 1.64 14.67
CA VAL A 200 -9.51 2.58 14.22
C VAL A 200 -8.14 1.92 14.27
N PHE A 201 -7.27 2.33 13.36
CA PHE A 201 -5.85 2.03 13.44
C PHE A 201 -5.04 3.27 13.05
N ARG A 202 -3.85 3.38 13.64
CA ARG A 202 -2.84 4.32 13.19
C ARG A 202 -2.03 3.67 12.07
N PHE A 203 -1.76 4.44 11.03
CA PHE A 203 -0.93 4.06 9.90
C PHE A 203 0.20 5.07 9.75
N ASP A 204 1.44 4.58 9.73
CA ASP A 204 2.62 5.40 9.47
C ASP A 204 3.36 4.82 8.25
N TRP A 205 3.91 5.68 7.40
CA TRP A 205 4.67 5.29 6.22
C TRP A 205 5.88 6.18 6.02
N ALA A 206 6.97 5.54 5.62
CA ALA A 206 8.21 6.18 5.19
C ALA A 206 8.53 5.72 3.75
N PRO A 207 8.68 6.66 2.79
CA PRO A 207 9.06 6.32 1.42
C PRO A 207 10.44 5.67 1.36
N ALA A 208 10.65 4.71 0.46
CA ALA A 208 11.95 4.09 0.26
C ALA A 208 12.97 5.03 -0.41
N ALA A 209 12.49 5.93 -1.27
CA ALA A 209 13.30 6.88 -2.01
C ALA A 209 12.45 8.10 -2.43
N PRO A 210 13.08 9.22 -2.83
CA PRO A 210 12.36 10.34 -3.44
C PRO A 210 11.55 9.87 -4.65
N GLY A 211 10.25 10.22 -4.69
CA GLY A 211 9.34 9.81 -5.75
C GLY A 211 8.63 8.47 -5.51
N ASP A 212 8.86 7.79 -4.39
CA ASP A 212 8.00 6.69 -3.94
C ASP A 212 6.61 7.22 -3.59
N GLU A 213 5.60 6.39 -3.85
CA GLU A 213 4.20 6.74 -3.68
C GLU A 213 3.52 5.69 -2.81
N LEU A 214 2.80 6.16 -1.80
CA LEU A 214 1.89 5.35 -1.02
C LEU A 214 0.50 5.41 -1.63
N TRP A 215 -0.06 4.24 -1.87
CA TRP A 215 -1.47 4.08 -2.14
C TRP A 215 -2.02 2.91 -1.32
N ALA A 216 -2.97 3.19 -0.43
CA ALA A 216 -3.51 2.22 0.49
C ALA A 216 -5.03 2.24 0.49
N ARG A 217 -5.60 1.05 0.69
CA ARG A 217 -7.04 0.84 0.82
C ARG A 217 -7.31 -0.05 2.02
N ALA A 218 -8.19 0.41 2.91
CA ALA A 218 -8.69 -0.37 4.02
C ALA A 218 -10.14 -0.76 3.72
N TYR A 219 -10.44 -2.05 3.83
CA TYR A 219 -11.75 -2.64 3.61
C TYR A 219 -12.25 -3.25 4.92
N SER A 220 -13.51 -3.00 5.25
CA SER A 220 -14.18 -3.74 6.31
C SER A 220 -14.67 -5.08 5.78
N ASN A 221 -14.67 -6.11 6.64
CA ASN A 221 -15.28 -7.39 6.35
C ASN A 221 -16.34 -7.67 7.44
N PRO A 222 -17.64 -7.75 7.10
CA PRO A 222 -18.20 -8.06 5.77
C PRO A 222 -18.69 -6.87 4.92
N ALA A 223 -18.34 -5.62 5.25
CA ALA A 223 -18.83 -4.41 4.55
C ALA A 223 -17.74 -3.73 3.67
N PRO A 224 -17.28 -4.35 2.56
CA PRO A 224 -16.19 -3.83 1.73
C PRO A 224 -16.51 -2.47 1.07
N GLU A 225 -17.79 -2.13 0.92
CA GLU A 225 -18.26 -0.86 0.35
C GLU A 225 -17.90 0.36 1.20
N GLU A 226 -17.62 0.19 2.50
CA GLU A 226 -17.15 1.26 3.40
C GLU A 226 -15.64 1.54 3.27
N MET A 227 -15.03 1.09 2.17
CA MET A 227 -13.60 1.25 1.89
C MET A 227 -13.08 2.66 2.17
N ARG A 228 -11.93 2.73 2.83
CA ARG A 228 -11.13 3.95 2.96
C ARG A 228 -9.96 3.90 2.00
N VAL A 229 -9.73 5.00 1.28
CA VAL A 229 -8.57 5.19 0.40
C VAL A 229 -7.72 6.31 0.97
N PHE A 230 -6.42 6.08 1.08
CA PHE A 230 -5.47 7.08 1.56
C PHE A 230 -4.10 6.84 0.91
N GLY A 231 -3.27 7.86 0.88
CA GLY A 231 -1.99 7.82 0.19
C GLY A 231 -1.25 9.14 0.28
N ASN A 232 0.04 9.12 -0.02
CA ASN A 232 0.89 10.29 -0.01
C ASN A 232 2.15 10.04 -0.87
N THR A 233 2.88 11.10 -1.19
CA THR A 233 4.21 11.03 -1.85
C THR A 233 5.36 11.40 -0.91
N GLU A 234 5.02 11.82 0.31
CA GLU A 234 5.95 12.12 1.39
C GLU A 234 5.61 11.29 2.65
N ALA A 235 6.59 11.14 3.56
CA ALA A 235 6.38 10.45 4.83
C ALA A 235 5.06 10.88 5.49
N TYR A 236 4.27 9.90 5.92
CA TYR A 236 2.85 10.07 6.19
C TYR A 236 2.46 9.37 7.48
N SER A 237 1.60 9.99 8.27
CA SER A 237 1.01 9.39 9.46
C SER A 237 -0.46 9.80 9.54
N THR A 238 -1.35 8.84 9.76
CA THR A 238 -2.79 9.09 9.89
C THR A 238 -3.45 8.08 10.82
N VAL A 239 -4.60 8.47 11.36
CA VAL A 239 -5.55 7.51 11.94
C VAL A 239 -6.59 7.21 10.86
N VAL A 240 -6.93 5.95 10.69
CA VAL A 240 -7.93 5.48 9.74
C VAL A 240 -9.08 4.85 10.51
N GLU A 241 -10.28 5.37 10.30
CA GLU A 241 -11.51 4.79 10.84
C GLU A 241 -12.05 3.76 9.85
N THR A 242 -12.05 2.50 10.25
CA THR A 242 -12.52 1.37 9.44
C THR A 242 -13.05 0.30 10.38
N PRO A 243 -14.33 -0.08 10.29
CA PRO A 243 -14.86 -1.21 11.05
C PRO A 243 -13.98 -2.46 10.87
N MET A 244 -13.62 -3.08 11.98
CA MET A 244 -12.81 -4.30 12.01
C MET A 244 -13.64 -5.53 12.40
N PRO A 245 -13.24 -6.74 12.00
CA PRO A 245 -12.04 -7.09 11.24
C PRO A 245 -12.07 -6.58 9.80
N GLY A 246 -10.88 -6.42 9.20
CA GLY A 246 -10.74 -5.82 7.88
C GLY A 246 -9.52 -6.31 7.12
N VAL A 247 -9.39 -5.84 5.88
CA VAL A 247 -8.25 -6.10 5.01
C VAL A 247 -7.62 -4.77 4.62
N LEU A 248 -6.31 -4.67 4.79
CA LEU A 248 -5.51 -3.53 4.37
C LEU A 248 -4.65 -3.94 3.17
N ALA A 249 -4.87 -3.29 2.03
CA ALA A 249 -4.05 -3.43 0.83
C ALA A 249 -3.19 -2.18 0.67
N VAL A 250 -1.87 -2.33 0.69
CA VAL A 250 -0.91 -1.23 0.58
C VAL A 250 -0.03 -1.45 -0.64
N ARG A 251 0.10 -0.41 -1.46
CA ARG A 251 1.01 -0.35 -2.58
C ARG A 251 2.02 0.78 -2.36
N THR A 252 3.28 0.40 -2.25
CA THR A 252 4.44 1.29 -2.08
C THR A 252 5.72 0.46 -2.22
N SER A 253 6.87 1.12 -2.40
CA SER A 253 8.19 0.51 -2.17
C SER A 253 8.71 0.71 -0.74
N GLY A 254 8.11 1.67 -0.01
CA GLY A 254 8.51 2.09 1.33
C GLY A 254 8.13 1.14 2.46
N THR A 255 8.47 1.55 3.67
CA THR A 255 8.15 0.83 4.91
C THR A 255 6.96 1.48 5.57
N TRP A 256 6.03 0.68 6.06
CA TRP A 256 4.83 1.16 6.75
C TRP A 256 4.54 0.34 8.00
N THR A 257 3.87 0.99 8.95
CA THR A 257 3.40 0.39 10.18
C THR A 257 1.91 0.58 10.33
N VAL A 258 1.24 -0.43 10.88
CA VAL A 258 -0.15 -0.35 11.31
C VAL A 258 -0.25 -0.70 12.78
N THR A 259 -0.92 0.14 13.55
CA THR A 259 -1.14 -0.05 14.99
C THR A 259 -2.64 -0.01 15.29
N PRO A 260 -3.28 -1.15 15.55
CA PRO A 260 -4.68 -1.22 15.95
C PRO A 260 -4.93 -0.43 17.25
N GLY A 261 -6.03 0.32 17.33
CA GLY A 261 -6.42 1.06 18.53
C GLY A 261 -5.93 2.51 18.62
N GLY A 262 -5.04 2.93 17.72
CA GLY A 262 -4.52 4.31 17.66
C GLY A 262 -3.30 4.55 18.54
#